data_AF-A0A1W9VGX3-F1
#
_entry.id   AF-A0A1W9VGX3-F1
#
_cell.length_a   1.000
_cell.length_b   1.000
_cell.length_c   1.000
_cell.angle_alpha   90.00
_cell.angle_beta   90.00
_cell.angle_gamma   90.00
#
_symmetry.space_group_name_H-M   'P 1'
#
loop_
_entity.id
_entity.type
_entity.pdbx_description
1 polymer ?
#
loop_
_entity_poly.entity_id
_entity_poly.type
_entity_poly.pdbx_seq_one_letter_code
_entity_poly.pdbx_strand_id
1 'polypeptide(L)'
;MNSEERIVNNEKQIVNGERDQPLPATPLFTVHYSLFTDSLLQLPFPHVLQTWEWGAFKSRWGWQPTRLLWQSSDGKPIAAAQILRRAIPKTPWSMLYVSKGPVWDYTDLDLVKQVLADLE
;
A
#
# COMPACT_ATOMS: atom_id res chain seq x y z
N MET A 1 -20.22 -33.66 -27.52
CA MET A 1 -19.56 -32.78 -26.53
C MET A 1 -19.69 -31.38 -27.09
N ASN A 2 -20.64 -30.61 -26.54
CA ASN A 2 -21.26 -29.47 -27.22
C ASN A 2 -20.41 -28.20 -27.11
N SER A 3 -20.39 -27.41 -28.18
CA SER A 3 -19.62 -26.17 -28.34
C SER A 3 -19.89 -25.13 -27.25
N GLU A 4 -21.10 -25.16 -26.67
CA GLU A 4 -21.54 -24.24 -25.61
C GLU A 4 -20.91 -24.58 -24.24
N GLU A 5 -20.66 -25.85 -23.94
CA GLU A 5 -19.96 -26.26 -22.71
C GLU A 5 -18.49 -25.80 -22.70
N ARG A 6 -17.89 -25.63 -23.89
CA ARG A 6 -16.53 -25.10 -24.04
C ARG A 6 -16.43 -23.62 -23.70
N ILE A 7 -17.45 -22.82 -24.02
CA ILE A 7 -17.43 -21.36 -23.78
C ILE A 7 -17.67 -21.07 -22.29
N VAL A 8 -18.62 -21.77 -21.66
CA VAL A 8 -18.92 -21.60 -20.23
C VAL A 8 -17.76 -22.07 -19.34
N ASN A 9 -17.04 -23.13 -19.74
CA ASN A 9 -15.84 -23.57 -19.03
C ASN A 9 -14.66 -22.60 -19.23
N ASN A 10 -14.56 -21.96 -20.40
CA ASN A 10 -13.53 -20.96 -20.66
C ASN A 10 -13.77 -19.67 -19.83
N GLU A 11 -15.01 -19.20 -19.69
CA GLU A 11 -15.32 -18.04 -18.84
C GLU A 11 -15.04 -18.29 -17.36
N LYS A 12 -15.34 -19.49 -16.84
CA LYS A 12 -15.03 -19.85 -15.43
C LYS A 12 -13.53 -19.97 -15.16
N GLN A 13 -12.72 -20.18 -16.19
CA GLN A 13 -11.26 -20.31 -16.07
C GLN A 13 -10.56 -18.94 -16.14
N ILE A 14 -11.14 -17.94 -16.80
CA ILE A 14 -10.59 -16.57 -16.85
C ILE A 14 -10.84 -15.82 -15.52
N VAL A 15 -11.89 -16.16 -14.78
CA VAL A 15 -12.25 -15.47 -13.52
C VAL A 15 -11.42 -15.94 -12.32
N ASN A 16 -10.74 -17.09 -12.40
CA ASN A 16 -10.06 -17.72 -11.24
C ASN A 16 -8.54 -17.88 -11.41
N GLY A 17 -7.91 -17.22 -12.38
CA GLY A 17 -6.58 -17.59 -12.87
C GLY A 17 -5.37 -16.78 -12.42
N GLU A 18 -5.48 -15.70 -11.62
CA GLU A 18 -4.33 -14.78 -11.50
C GLU A 18 -4.24 -13.99 -10.18
N ARG A 19 -4.45 -14.65 -9.03
CA ARG A 19 -4.23 -14.03 -7.70
C ARG A 19 -3.45 -14.89 -6.68
N ASP A 20 -2.84 -16.00 -7.12
CA ASP A 20 -2.11 -16.92 -6.23
C ASP A 20 -0.61 -16.63 -6.10
N GLN A 21 -0.11 -15.51 -6.64
CA GLN A 21 1.26 -15.09 -6.36
C GLN A 21 1.28 -14.23 -5.09
N PRO A 22 2.03 -14.61 -4.04
CA PRO A 22 2.15 -13.78 -2.86
C PRO A 22 2.70 -12.43 -3.29
N LEU A 23 2.03 -11.37 -2.85
CA LEU A 23 2.52 -10.01 -2.94
C LEU A 23 3.97 -9.98 -2.39
N PRO A 24 4.90 -9.21 -2.99
CA PRO A 24 6.25 -9.09 -2.46
C PRO A 24 6.19 -8.77 -0.97
N ALA A 25 6.74 -9.70 -0.18
CA ALA A 25 6.54 -9.85 1.25
C ALA A 25 7.28 -8.79 2.10
N THR A 26 7.64 -7.63 1.54
CA THR A 26 8.30 -6.57 2.30
C THR A 26 8.17 -5.22 1.59
N PRO A 27 7.73 -4.16 2.27
CA PRO A 27 7.70 -2.83 1.69
C PRO A 27 9.11 -2.29 1.47
N LEU A 28 9.30 -1.54 0.37
CA LEU A 28 10.55 -0.80 0.15
C LEU A 28 10.59 0.44 1.08
N PHE A 29 11.60 0.52 1.95
CA PHE A 29 11.75 1.61 2.93
C PHE A 29 12.33 2.91 2.34
N THR A 30 13.03 2.82 1.22
CA THR A 30 13.60 3.97 0.51
C THR A 30 12.89 4.13 -0.82
N VAL A 31 11.85 4.96 -0.83
CA VAL A 31 11.13 5.35 -2.05
C VAL A 31 11.50 6.77 -2.42
N HIS A 32 11.80 6.99 -3.70
CA HIS A 32 12.04 8.33 -4.24
C HIS A 32 10.73 9.12 -4.35
N TYR A 33 10.86 10.45 -4.37
CA TYR A 33 9.73 11.37 -4.49
C TYR A 33 8.76 11.00 -5.62
N SER A 34 9.28 10.89 -6.85
CA SER A 34 8.46 10.61 -8.04
C SER A 34 7.76 9.26 -7.94
N LEU A 35 8.52 8.20 -7.62
CA LEU A 35 7.98 6.85 -7.49
C LEU A 35 6.80 6.80 -6.50
N PHE A 36 6.96 7.40 -5.32
CA PHE A 36 5.92 7.36 -4.31
C PHE A 36 4.69 8.19 -4.72
N THR A 37 4.90 9.39 -5.24
CA THR A 37 3.80 10.27 -5.68
C THR A 37 3.02 9.65 -6.84
N ASP A 38 3.70 9.14 -7.85
CA ASP A 38 3.08 8.51 -9.03
C ASP A 38 2.33 7.24 -8.63
N SER A 39 2.88 6.47 -7.68
CA SER A 39 2.22 5.27 -7.15
C SER A 39 0.98 5.62 -6.33
N LEU A 40 1.06 6.64 -5.47
CA LEU A 40 -0.05 7.08 -4.64
C LEU A 40 -1.25 7.49 -5.50
N LEU A 41 -1.01 8.19 -6.61
CA LEU A 41 -2.05 8.65 -7.54
C LEU A 41 -2.72 7.52 -8.33
N GLN A 42 -2.10 6.34 -8.41
CA GLN A 42 -2.68 5.16 -9.08
C GLN A 42 -3.60 4.34 -8.17
N LEU A 43 -3.58 4.58 -6.85
CA LEU A 43 -4.39 3.83 -5.89
C LEU A 43 -5.82 4.39 -5.81
N PRO A 44 -6.82 3.57 -5.42
CA PRO A 44 -8.23 3.96 -5.56
C PRO A 44 -8.72 5.06 -4.61
N PHE A 45 -7.96 5.45 -3.58
CA PHE A 45 -8.38 6.48 -2.61
C PHE A 45 -7.20 7.33 -2.11
N PRO A 46 -6.51 8.07 -3.00
CA PRO A 46 -5.35 8.86 -2.59
C PRO A 46 -5.78 9.97 -1.64
N HIS A 47 -5.03 10.16 -0.56
CA HIS A 47 -5.32 11.21 0.42
C HIS A 47 -4.14 12.17 0.54
N VAL A 48 -4.44 13.48 0.62
CA VAL A 48 -3.43 14.54 0.80
C VAL A 48 -2.50 14.32 2.00
N LEU A 49 -2.97 13.64 3.06
CA LEU A 49 -2.19 13.40 4.28
C LEU A 49 -1.18 12.25 4.11
N GLN A 50 -1.27 11.53 2.99
CA GLN A 50 -0.33 10.49 2.61
C GLN A 50 0.71 10.99 1.62
N THR A 51 0.62 12.24 1.12
CA THR A 51 1.55 12.77 0.12
C THR A 51 2.91 13.12 0.70
N TRP A 52 3.91 13.22 -0.19
CA TRP A 52 5.27 13.59 0.18
C TRP A 52 5.36 14.97 0.81
N GLU A 53 4.62 15.94 0.25
CA GLU A 53 4.57 17.33 0.69
C GLU A 53 4.03 17.43 2.11
N TRP A 54 3.02 16.62 2.46
CA TRP A 54 2.51 16.57 3.82
C TRP A 54 3.56 16.10 4.81
N GLY A 55 4.29 15.04 4.48
CA GLY A 55 5.41 14.57 5.30
C GLY A 55 6.49 15.65 5.45
N ALA A 56 6.87 16.31 4.36
CA ALA A 56 7.85 17.40 4.38
C ALA A 56 7.39 18.61 5.22
N PHE A 57 6.10 18.95 5.17
CA PHE A 57 5.50 19.96 6.04
C PHE A 57 5.57 19.55 7.51
N LYS A 58 5.20 18.30 7.84
CA LYS A 58 5.21 17.77 9.21
C LYS A 58 6.62 17.63 9.77
N SER A 59 7.64 17.38 8.94
CA SER A 59 9.03 17.33 9.37
C SER A 59 9.50 18.61 10.06
N ARG A 60 8.97 19.77 9.66
CA ARG A 60 9.25 21.07 10.30
C ARG A 60 8.76 21.13 11.75
N TRP A 61 7.86 20.22 12.13
CA TRP A 61 7.24 20.12 13.45
C TRP A 61 7.68 18.88 14.24
N GLY A 62 8.88 18.37 13.93
CA GLY A 62 9.51 17.28 14.68
C GLY A 62 8.98 15.89 14.36
N TRP A 63 8.27 15.72 13.25
CA TRP A 63 7.89 14.40 12.72
C TRP A 63 8.97 13.88 11.78
N GLN A 64 9.12 12.58 11.69
CA GLN A 64 10.02 11.90 10.76
C GLN A 64 9.16 11.01 9.85
N PRO A 65 8.97 11.38 8.57
CA PRO A 65 8.20 10.57 7.65
C PRO A 65 9.02 9.38 7.15
N THR A 66 8.45 8.19 7.26
CA THR A 66 8.88 6.97 6.55
C THR A 66 7.79 6.60 5.56
N ARG A 67 8.17 6.23 4.35
CA ARG A 67 7.23 5.93 3.28
C ARG A 67 7.44 4.52 2.81
N LEU A 68 6.34 3.78 2.72
CA LEU A 68 6.29 2.39 2.34
C LEU A 68 5.41 2.27 1.11
N LEU A 69 5.86 1.44 0.19
CA LEU A 69 5.14 1.10 -1.03
C LEU A 69 5.09 -0.42 -1.15
N TRP A 70 3.89 -0.93 -1.38
CA TRP A 70 3.64 -2.32 -1.77
C TRP A 70 3.28 -2.33 -3.25
N GLN A 71 3.90 -3.25 -3.96
CA GLN A 71 3.64 -3.48 -5.39
C GLN A 71 3.14 -4.91 -5.56
N SER A 72 2.38 -5.21 -6.60
CA SER A 72 2.11 -6.58 -7.03
C SER A 72 3.32 -7.18 -7.73
N SER A 73 3.27 -8.47 -8.06
CA SER A 73 4.35 -9.17 -8.77
C SER A 73 4.64 -8.59 -10.16
N ASP A 74 3.66 -7.95 -10.80
CA ASP A 74 3.81 -7.22 -12.07
C ASP A 74 4.29 -5.76 -11.89
N GLY A 75 4.60 -5.34 -10.66
CA GLY A 75 5.16 -4.03 -10.33
C GLY A 75 4.14 -2.90 -10.17
N LYS A 76 2.83 -3.17 -10.28
CA LYS A 76 1.80 -2.15 -10.04
C LYS A 76 1.68 -1.81 -8.56
N PRO A 77 1.47 -0.53 -8.19
CA PRO A 77 1.24 -0.17 -6.80
C PRO A 77 -0.11 -0.73 -6.32
N ILE A 78 -0.11 -1.42 -5.17
CA ILE A 78 -1.31 -1.99 -4.56
C ILE A 78 -1.63 -1.38 -3.20
N ALA A 79 -0.61 -0.88 -2.49
CA ALA A 79 -0.80 -0.11 -1.28
C ALA A 79 0.36 0.88 -1.06
N ALA A 80 0.09 1.96 -0.34
CA ALA A 80 1.11 2.93 0.08
C ALA A 80 0.81 3.46 1.48
N ALA A 81 1.85 3.72 2.26
CA ALA A 81 1.72 4.33 3.58
C ALA A 81 2.82 5.35 3.85
N GLN A 82 2.43 6.54 4.33
CA GLN A 82 3.31 7.49 4.99
C GLN A 82 3.13 7.38 6.50
N ILE A 83 4.12 6.80 7.14
CA ILE A 83 4.24 6.71 8.60
C ILE A 83 4.92 7.97 9.10
N LEU A 84 4.26 8.70 9.99
CA LEU A 84 4.84 9.83 10.70
C LEU A 84 5.29 9.34 12.09
N ARG A 85 6.61 9.33 12.31
CA ARG A 85 7.21 9.00 13.61
C ARG A 85 7.51 10.26 14.40
N ARG A 86 7.23 10.28 15.70
CA ARG A 86 7.66 11.34 16.61
C ARG A 86 8.12 10.76 17.93
N ALA A 87 9.33 11.12 18.37
CA ALA A 87 9.85 10.72 19.67
C ALA A 87 9.04 11.36 20.80
N ILE A 88 8.78 10.60 21.87
CA ILE A 88 8.12 11.12 23.07
C ILE A 88 9.20 11.65 24.02
N PRO A 89 9.15 12.95 24.42
CA PRO A 89 10.18 13.55 25.25
C PRO A 89 10.44 12.76 26.54
N LYS A 90 11.71 12.59 26.90
CA LYS A 90 12.17 11.90 28.13
C LYS A 90 11.84 10.40 28.20
N THR A 91 11.53 9.76 27.08
CA THR A 91 11.30 8.31 27.01
C THR A 91 12.06 7.71 25.82
N PRO A 92 12.34 6.39 25.82
CA PRO A 92 12.90 5.72 24.64
C PRO A 92 11.85 5.46 23.54
N TRP A 93 10.58 5.80 23.77
CA TRP A 93 9.47 5.44 22.87
C TRP A 93 9.20 6.51 21.81
N SER A 94 8.51 6.08 20.76
CA SER A 94 8.04 6.95 19.68
C SER A 94 6.57 6.67 19.38
N MET A 95 5.83 7.70 19.00
CA MET A 95 4.52 7.57 18.38
C MET A 95 4.70 7.38 16.87
N LEU A 96 4.06 6.37 16.32
CA LEU A 96 3.95 6.15 14.88
C LEU A 96 2.50 6.40 14.48
N TYR A 97 2.29 7.12 13.38
CA TYR A 97 0.96 7.49 12.93
C TYR A 97 0.84 7.49 11.41
N VAL A 98 -0.17 6.80 10.88
CA VAL A 98 -0.51 6.76 9.46
C VAL A 98 -1.80 7.54 9.23
N SER A 99 -1.67 8.83 8.87
CA SER A 99 -2.82 9.73 8.79
C SER A 99 -3.74 9.43 7.61
N LYS A 100 -4.98 9.01 7.87
CA LYS A 100 -5.98 8.67 6.84
C LYS A 100 -5.47 7.62 5.83
N GLY A 101 -4.70 6.66 6.32
CA GLY A 101 -4.19 5.55 5.52
C GLY A 101 -4.03 4.28 6.36
N PRO A 102 -3.33 3.26 5.84
CA PRO A 102 -2.69 3.21 4.52
C PRO A 102 -3.65 3.39 3.33
N VAL A 103 -3.12 3.74 2.17
CA VAL A 103 -3.88 3.84 0.92
C VAL A 103 -3.84 2.50 0.21
N TRP A 104 -4.99 1.90 -0.06
CA TRP A 104 -5.17 0.61 -0.72
C TRP A 104 -6.64 0.50 -1.20
N ASP A 105 -7.02 -0.64 -1.78
CA ASP A 105 -8.42 -1.01 -1.95
C ASP A 105 -8.97 -1.64 -0.66
N TYR A 106 -9.93 -0.96 -0.02
CA TYR A 106 -10.54 -1.42 1.24
C TYR A 106 -11.51 -2.61 1.06
N THR A 107 -11.85 -2.96 -0.18
CA THR A 107 -12.66 -4.15 -0.48
C THR A 107 -11.82 -5.43 -0.52
N ASP A 108 -10.48 -5.31 -0.63
CA ASP A 108 -9.54 -6.42 -0.59
C ASP A 108 -9.08 -6.69 0.85
N LEU A 109 -9.83 -7.53 1.55
CA LEU A 109 -9.57 -7.84 2.96
C LEU A 109 -8.26 -8.60 3.20
N ASP A 110 -7.75 -9.32 2.20
CA ASP A 110 -6.52 -10.08 2.36
C ASP A 110 -5.31 -9.16 2.19
N LEU A 111 -5.37 -8.20 1.25
CA LEU A 111 -4.41 -7.09 1.18
C LEU A 111 -4.36 -6.30 2.49
N VAL A 112 -5.52 -5.96 3.06
CA VAL A 112 -5.60 -5.22 4.33
C VAL A 112 -4.87 -5.98 5.44
N LYS A 113 -5.13 -7.29 5.59
CA LYS A 113 -4.46 -8.11 6.62
C LYS A 113 -2.95 -8.15 6.41
N GLN A 114 -2.50 -8.33 5.18
CA GLN A 114 -1.08 -8.39 4.86
C GLN A 114 -0.38 -7.08 5.21
N VAL A 115 -0.92 -5.94 4.74
CA VAL A 115 -0.28 -4.64 4.98
C VAL A 115 -0.29 -4.27 6.46
N LEU A 116 -1.33 -4.63 7.21
CA LEU A 116 -1.34 -4.45 8.66
C LEU A 116 -0.29 -5.32 9.36
N ALA A 117 -0.15 -6.59 8.96
CA ALA A 117 0.87 -7.48 9.50
C ALA A 117 2.30 -6.97 9.23
N ASP A 118 2.53 -6.33 8.09
CA ASP A 118 3.83 -5.73 7.74
C ASP A 118 4.16 -4.45 8.54
N LEU A 119 3.15 -3.83 9.16
CA LEU A 119 3.28 -2.58 9.93
C LEU A 119 3.48 -2.81 11.45
N GLU A 120 3.17 -4.00 11.95
CA GLU A 120 3.36 -4.42 13.35
C GLU A 120 4.81 -4.82 13.66
#